data_AF-A0A6I4SU02-F1
#
_entry.id   AF-A0A6I4SU02-F1
#
_cell.length_a   1.000
_cell.length_b   1.000
_cell.length_c   1.000
_cell.angle_alpha   90.00
_cell.angle_beta   90.00
_cell.angle_gamma   90.00
#
_symmetry.space_group_name_H-M   'P 1'
#
loop_
_entity.id
_entity.type
_entity.pdbx_description
1 polymer ?
#
loop_
_entity_poly.entity_id
_entity_poly.type
_entity_poly.pdbx_seq_one_letter_code
_entity_poly.pdbx_strand_id
1 'polypeptide(L)'
;MLIGALAVFFLAIIAARTTGPGIVSRLEAATDAAIARNGGRPVEATFVAPDGSLSRNPLLSGGEGLNEAVRDKVAKAVSAVPGVGGVRWADGTALAESSAVVPTQLHCQDDVEALLNARTIRFEESSTRIDAASRELVDEVATALRPCLGSIIAITGHTDSSGPEPGNITLSRERAEAVRDALISRGIPADGLRVRGMGSRNPVEGLAPTDPANRRIEFSVIATVPIKPTPVDTPGPR
;
A
#
# COMPACT_ATOMS: atom_id res chain seq x y z
N MET A 1 -31.65 26.89 3.34
CA MET A 1 -30.68 25.79 3.57
C MET A 1 -29.33 26.24 4.16
N LEU A 2 -28.87 27.48 3.92
CA LEU A 2 -27.59 27.99 4.52
C LEU A 2 -27.58 28.09 6.06
N ILE A 3 -28.72 28.41 6.68
CA ILE A 3 -28.81 28.63 8.14
C ILE A 3 -28.64 27.32 8.93
N GLY A 4 -29.07 26.19 8.38
CA GLY A 4 -28.93 24.88 9.03
C GLY A 4 -27.47 24.39 9.08
N ALA A 5 -26.69 24.64 8.03
CA ALA A 5 -25.28 24.23 7.97
C ALA A 5 -24.41 24.98 8.98
N LEU A 6 -24.64 26.30 9.14
CA LEU A 6 -23.95 27.12 10.13
C LEU A 6 -24.26 26.69 11.57
N ALA A 7 -25.52 26.34 11.87
CA ALA A 7 -25.91 25.86 13.19
C ALA A 7 -25.25 24.52 13.55
N VAL A 8 -25.19 23.58 12.61
CA VAL A 8 -24.53 22.27 12.79
C VAL A 8 -23.03 22.44 13.02
N PHE A 9 -22.38 23.33 12.26
CA PHE A 9 -20.95 23.61 12.42
C PHE A 9 -20.63 24.24 13.79
N PHE A 10 -21.44 25.20 14.26
CA PHE A 10 -21.28 25.79 15.58
C PHE A 10 -21.50 24.78 16.71
N LEU A 11 -22.52 23.93 16.61
CA LEU A 11 -22.77 22.87 17.59
C LEU A 11 -21.61 21.85 17.65
N ALA A 12 -21.03 21.49 16.50
CA ALA A 12 -19.88 20.59 16.44
C ALA A 12 -18.64 21.21 17.12
N ILE A 13 -18.39 22.51 16.92
CA ILE A 13 -17.28 23.23 17.58
C ILE A 13 -17.49 23.29 19.10
N ILE A 14 -18.71 23.61 19.54
CA ILE A 14 -19.03 23.69 20.98
C ILE A 14 -18.87 22.30 21.62
N ALA A 15 -19.42 21.24 21.02
CA ALA A 15 -19.28 19.88 21.51
C ALA A 15 -17.81 19.41 21.57
N ALA A 16 -17.02 19.71 20.55
CA ALA A 16 -15.59 19.40 20.53
C ALA A 16 -14.84 20.11 21.67
N ARG A 17 -15.20 21.37 21.99
CA ARG A 17 -14.57 22.13 23.08
C ARG A 17 -15.00 21.65 24.48
N THR A 18 -16.23 21.19 24.65
CA THR A 18 -16.73 20.72 25.95
C THR A 18 -16.32 19.29 26.29
N THR A 19 -16.25 18.41 25.29
CA THR A 19 -16.01 16.97 25.50
C THR A 19 -14.57 16.56 25.21
N GLY A 20 -13.86 17.31 24.36
CA GLY A 20 -12.47 17.05 23.96
C GLY A 20 -11.50 16.87 25.13
N PRO A 21 -11.46 17.79 26.13
CA PRO A 21 -10.53 17.67 27.25
C PRO A 21 -10.71 16.40 28.08
N GLY A 22 -11.95 15.93 28.27
CA GLY A 22 -12.25 14.70 29.01
C GLY A 22 -11.98 13.41 28.22
N ILE A 23 -11.88 13.49 26.89
CA ILE A 23 -11.44 12.37 26.06
C ILE A 23 -9.91 12.29 26.11
N VAL A 24 -9.22 13.42 25.96
CA VAL A 24 -7.76 13.47 25.98
C VAL A 24 -7.21 13.02 27.33
N SER A 25 -7.77 13.47 28.46
CA SER A 25 -7.30 13.03 29.78
C SER A 25 -7.42 11.52 30.01
N ARG A 26 -8.46 10.88 29.45
CA ARG A 26 -8.61 9.42 29.50
C ARG A 26 -7.61 8.71 28.60
N LEU A 27 -7.34 9.25 27.42
CA LEU A 27 -6.33 8.71 26.50
C LEU A 27 -4.92 8.84 27.09
N GLU A 28 -4.61 9.98 27.71
CA GLU A 28 -3.35 10.22 28.41
C GLU A 28 -3.14 9.20 29.54
N ALA A 29 -4.11 9.05 30.43
CA ALA A 29 -4.02 8.08 31.54
C ALA A 29 -3.88 6.62 31.05
N ALA A 30 -4.64 6.23 30.02
CA ALA A 30 -4.56 4.88 29.46
C ALA A 30 -3.22 4.62 28.76
N THR A 31 -2.67 5.64 28.10
CA THR A 31 -1.39 5.59 27.39
C THR A 31 -0.22 5.55 28.36
N ASP A 32 -0.21 6.38 29.40
CA ASP A 32 0.82 6.34 30.46
C ASP A 32 0.90 4.95 31.12
N ALA A 33 -0.26 4.38 31.43
CA ALA A 33 -0.34 3.02 31.97
C ALA A 33 0.20 1.96 30.98
N ALA A 34 -0.04 2.13 29.66
CA ALA A 34 0.48 1.24 28.64
C ALA A 34 2.01 1.35 28.50
N ILE A 35 2.57 2.57 28.53
CA ILE A 35 4.01 2.82 28.51
C ILE A 35 4.69 2.17 29.72
N ALA A 36 4.16 2.40 30.92
CA ALA A 36 4.71 1.88 32.17
C ALA A 36 4.75 0.34 32.19
N ARG A 37 3.67 -0.34 31.77
CA ARG A 37 3.61 -1.81 31.71
C ARG A 37 4.61 -2.43 30.72
N ASN A 38 5.07 -1.66 29.73
CA ASN A 38 5.96 -2.14 28.68
C ASN A 38 7.43 -1.73 28.89
N GLY A 39 7.79 -1.26 30.09
CA GLY A 39 9.16 -0.87 30.41
C GLY A 39 9.60 0.41 29.69
N GLY A 40 8.64 1.23 29.25
CA GLY A 40 8.91 2.40 28.44
C GLY A 40 9.34 3.63 29.21
N ARG A 41 9.54 3.59 30.53
CA ARG A 41 9.99 4.79 31.25
C ARG A 41 11.42 5.15 30.82
N PRO A 42 11.73 6.43 30.50
CA PRO A 42 10.97 7.65 30.84
C PRO A 42 10.12 8.25 29.70
N VAL A 43 9.57 7.43 28.81
CA VAL A 43 8.76 7.90 27.67
C VAL A 43 7.48 8.59 28.14
N GLU A 44 7.19 9.74 27.55
CA GLU A 44 5.97 10.53 27.76
C GLU A 44 5.17 10.64 26.46
N ALA A 45 3.84 10.72 26.55
CA ALA A 45 2.93 10.85 25.41
C ALA A 45 2.15 12.17 25.46
N THR A 46 2.29 13.01 24.44
CA THR A 46 1.57 14.29 24.32
C THR A 46 0.47 14.22 23.26
N PHE A 47 -0.76 14.50 23.65
CA PHE A 47 -1.95 14.47 22.77
C PHE A 47 -2.34 15.85 22.23
N VAL A 48 -1.38 16.77 22.17
CA VAL A 48 -1.56 18.14 21.68
C VAL A 48 -0.63 18.34 20.48
N ALA A 49 -1.18 18.80 19.36
CA ALA A 49 -0.40 19.15 18.18
C ALA A 49 0.34 20.48 18.39
N PRO A 50 1.35 20.80 17.56
CA PRO A 50 2.13 22.04 17.71
C PRO A 50 1.31 23.34 17.65
N ASP A 51 0.13 23.30 17.01
CA ASP A 51 -0.82 24.42 16.92
C ASP A 51 -1.75 24.52 18.15
N GLY A 52 -1.56 23.67 19.17
CA GLY A 52 -2.37 23.63 20.38
C GLY A 52 -3.66 22.84 20.25
N SER A 53 -3.95 22.26 19.08
CA SER A 53 -5.15 21.46 18.87
C SER A 53 -5.03 20.09 19.55
N LEU A 54 -6.16 19.58 20.06
CA LEU A 54 -6.22 18.24 20.63
C LEU A 54 -6.13 17.20 19.52
N SER A 55 -5.31 16.18 19.74
CA SER A 55 -5.03 15.09 18.81
C SER A 55 -5.37 13.75 19.45
N ARG A 56 -5.75 12.77 18.62
CA ARG A 56 -5.85 11.34 19.03
C ARG A 56 -4.56 10.57 18.74
N ASN A 57 -3.57 11.26 18.18
CA ASN A 57 -2.30 10.68 17.74
C ASN A 57 -1.19 11.25 18.63
N PRO A 58 -0.77 10.54 19.69
CA PRO A 58 0.23 11.05 20.61
C PRO A 58 1.62 11.16 19.99
N LEU A 59 2.34 12.18 20.44
CA LEU A 59 3.77 12.34 20.25
C LEU A 59 4.52 11.77 21.46
N LEU A 60 5.36 10.75 21.24
CA LEU A 60 6.20 10.11 22.24
C LEU A 60 7.57 10.77 22.32
N SER A 61 8.04 11.11 23.51
CA SER A 61 9.36 11.73 23.77
C SER A 61 10.05 11.11 24.98
N GLY A 62 11.37 11.31 25.13
CA GLY A 62 12.13 10.84 26.30
C GLY A 62 12.61 9.38 26.23
N GLY A 63 12.45 8.73 25.08
CA GLY A 63 12.84 7.33 24.85
C GLY A 63 14.22 7.13 24.24
N GLU A 64 15.03 8.18 24.09
CA GLU A 64 16.27 8.16 23.30
C GLU A 64 17.35 7.22 23.90
N GLY A 65 17.28 6.95 25.20
CA GLY A 65 18.15 5.99 25.89
C GLY A 65 17.66 4.54 25.86
N LEU A 66 16.49 4.27 25.30
CA LEU A 66 15.92 2.93 25.20
C LEU A 66 16.39 2.24 23.92
N ASN A 67 16.58 0.92 23.97
CA ASN A 67 16.87 0.17 22.75
C ASN A 67 15.64 0.10 21.83
N GLU A 68 15.87 -0.13 20.54
CA GLU A 68 14.83 -0.08 19.52
C GLU A 68 13.70 -1.08 19.75
N ALA A 69 14.01 -2.27 20.27
CA ALA A 69 13.00 -3.28 20.60
C ALA A 69 12.04 -2.83 21.71
N VAL A 70 12.53 -2.11 22.71
CA VAL A 70 11.70 -1.52 23.76
C VAL A 70 10.85 -0.39 23.20
N ARG A 71 11.43 0.47 22.34
CA ARG A 71 10.71 1.58 21.71
C ARG A 71 9.58 1.09 20.80
N ASP A 72 9.83 0.08 19.98
CA ASP A 72 8.82 -0.60 19.16
C ASP A 72 7.71 -1.22 20.03
N LYS A 73 8.08 -1.96 21.08
CA LYS A 73 7.13 -2.55 22.03
C LYS A 73 6.22 -1.50 22.69
N VAL A 74 6.79 -0.39 23.14
CA VAL A 74 6.06 0.73 23.74
C VAL A 74 5.12 1.36 22.71
N ALA A 75 5.60 1.65 21.51
CA ALA A 75 4.81 2.29 20.47
C ALA A 75 3.61 1.42 20.03
N LYS A 76 3.82 0.09 19.90
CA LYS A 76 2.74 -0.89 19.67
C LYS A 76 1.74 -0.90 20.82
N ALA A 77 2.19 -0.91 22.06
CA ALA A 77 1.31 -0.89 23.22
C ALA A 77 0.45 0.38 23.30
N VAL A 78 1.03 1.54 22.96
CA VAL A 78 0.29 2.81 22.89
C VAL A 78 -0.72 2.79 21.74
N SER A 79 -0.34 2.29 20.56
CA SER A 79 -1.26 2.19 19.41
C SER A 79 -2.47 1.28 19.68
N ALA A 80 -2.33 0.31 20.59
CA ALA A 80 -3.40 -0.60 20.98
C ALA A 80 -4.38 -0.01 22.02
N VAL A 81 -4.13 1.20 22.54
CA VAL A 81 -5.03 1.87 23.49
C VAL A 81 -6.31 2.31 22.76
N PRO A 82 -7.51 1.88 23.22
CA PRO A 82 -8.77 2.26 22.57
C PRO A 82 -8.93 3.78 22.45
N GLY A 83 -9.08 4.25 21.23
CA GLY A 83 -9.26 5.67 20.91
C GLY A 83 -7.99 6.38 20.43
N VAL A 84 -6.81 5.77 20.54
CA VAL A 84 -5.58 6.25 19.88
C VAL A 84 -5.68 6.01 18.37
N GLY A 85 -5.35 7.02 17.57
CA GLY A 85 -5.41 6.93 16.09
C GLY A 85 -4.08 6.59 15.41
N GLY A 86 -2.96 6.75 16.11
CA GLY A 86 -1.62 6.44 15.63
C GLY A 86 -0.55 7.06 16.52
N VAL A 87 0.71 6.61 16.44
CA VAL A 87 1.77 7.02 17.37
C VAL A 87 2.96 7.57 16.61
N ARG A 88 3.53 8.68 17.10
CA ARG A 88 4.72 9.29 16.51
C ARG A 88 5.79 9.47 17.58
N TRP A 89 7.06 9.23 17.25
CA TRP A 89 8.17 9.62 18.12
C TRP A 89 8.66 11.04 17.78
N ALA A 90 9.02 11.82 18.81
CA ALA A 90 9.50 13.20 18.69
C ALA A 90 10.86 13.29 17.97
N ASP A 91 11.71 12.27 18.14
CA ASP A 91 13.00 12.13 17.47
C ASP A 91 12.89 11.60 16.02
N GLY A 92 11.68 11.26 15.57
CA GLY A 92 11.40 10.72 14.25
C GLY A 92 11.85 9.27 14.01
N THR A 93 12.38 8.58 15.02
CA THR A 93 13.02 7.26 14.85
C THR A 93 12.10 6.06 15.04
N ALA A 94 10.82 6.28 15.29
CA ALA A 94 9.82 5.29 14.95
C ALA A 94 8.50 6.02 14.67
N LEU A 95 7.78 5.53 13.68
CA LEU A 95 6.34 5.56 13.75
C LEU A 95 6.03 4.15 14.26
N ALA A 96 5.33 3.97 15.39
CA ALA A 96 4.32 2.91 15.32
C ALA A 96 3.23 3.49 14.43
N GLU A 97 3.58 3.55 13.15
CA GLU A 97 2.85 2.94 12.07
C GLU A 97 1.57 2.33 12.60
N SER A 98 0.57 3.21 12.75
CA SER A 98 -0.79 2.88 12.35
C SER A 98 -0.70 2.49 10.89
N SER A 99 -0.21 1.26 10.70
CA SER A 99 0.39 0.77 9.47
C SER A 99 1.56 1.65 9.00
N ALA A 100 2.68 1.06 8.58
CA ALA A 100 3.29 1.60 7.39
C ALA A 100 2.10 1.69 6.44
N VAL A 101 1.91 2.82 5.79
CA VAL A 101 1.58 2.66 4.39
C VAL A 101 2.83 1.99 3.76
N VAL A 102 3.07 0.70 4.07
CA VAL A 102 3.26 -0.32 3.06
C VAL A 102 2.09 0.04 2.19
N PRO A 103 2.29 0.59 0.98
CA PRO A 103 1.18 1.06 0.16
C PRO A 103 0.15 -0.03 0.27
N THR A 104 -0.94 0.25 1.02
CA THR A 104 -1.80 -0.77 1.63
C THR A 104 -1.93 -1.80 0.57
N GLN A 105 -1.31 -2.99 0.74
CA GLN A 105 -1.06 -3.95 -0.35
C GLN A 105 -2.23 -3.79 -1.30
N LEU A 106 -2.01 -3.06 -2.42
CA LEU A 106 -3.16 -2.39 -3.05
C LEU A 106 -4.12 -3.52 -3.32
N HIS A 107 -5.37 -3.43 -2.85
CA HIS A 107 -6.28 -4.58 -2.89
C HIS A 107 -6.32 -5.15 -4.33
N CYS A 108 -6.17 -4.26 -5.30
CA CYS A 108 -5.82 -4.50 -6.69
C CYS A 108 -4.72 -5.55 -6.98
N GLN A 109 -3.55 -5.51 -6.32
CA GLN A 109 -2.47 -6.50 -6.50
C GLN A 109 -2.92 -7.88 -6.02
N ASP A 110 -3.56 -7.95 -4.85
CA ASP A 110 -4.06 -9.21 -4.31
C ASP A 110 -5.18 -9.79 -5.19
N ASP A 111 -6.04 -8.93 -5.72
CA ASP A 111 -7.08 -9.30 -6.68
C ASP A 111 -6.47 -9.86 -7.97
N VAL A 112 -5.43 -9.21 -8.52
CA VAL A 112 -4.72 -9.71 -9.71
C VAL A 112 -3.99 -11.01 -9.44
N GLU A 113 -3.33 -11.13 -8.29
CA GLU A 113 -2.65 -12.35 -7.89
C GLU A 113 -3.63 -13.52 -7.73
N ALA A 114 -4.77 -13.29 -7.08
CA ALA A 114 -5.83 -14.29 -6.96
C ALA A 114 -6.36 -14.75 -8.33
N LEU A 115 -6.58 -13.82 -9.26
CA LEU A 115 -6.99 -14.14 -10.63
C LEU A 115 -5.96 -15.03 -11.34
N LEU A 116 -4.67 -14.70 -11.20
CA LEU A 116 -3.58 -15.39 -11.91
C LEU A 116 -3.14 -16.71 -11.28
N ASN A 117 -3.37 -16.87 -9.97
CA ASN A 117 -3.24 -18.16 -9.29
C ASN A 117 -4.34 -19.15 -9.70
N ALA A 118 -5.54 -18.63 -10.02
CA ALA A 118 -6.63 -19.46 -10.50
C ALA A 118 -6.54 -19.79 -12.00
N ARG A 119 -6.01 -18.85 -12.81
CA ARG A 119 -5.97 -18.97 -14.28
C ARG A 119 -4.70 -18.33 -14.84
N THR A 120 -4.07 -19.00 -15.80
CA THR A 120 -2.87 -18.49 -16.46
C THR A 120 -3.20 -17.73 -17.74
N ILE A 121 -2.51 -16.60 -17.99
CA ILE A 121 -2.53 -15.94 -19.31
C ILE A 121 -1.74 -16.81 -20.29
N ARG A 122 -2.43 -17.31 -21.31
CA ARG A 122 -1.88 -18.18 -22.35
C ARG A 122 -1.53 -17.40 -23.59
N PHE A 123 -0.62 -17.98 -24.36
CA PHE A 123 -0.16 -17.48 -25.65
C PHE A 123 -0.36 -18.55 -26.70
N GLU A 124 -0.57 -18.15 -27.95
CA GLU A 124 -0.59 -19.06 -29.09
C GLU A 124 0.74 -19.81 -29.22
N GLU A 125 0.70 -20.99 -29.84
CA GLU A 125 1.87 -21.86 -29.97
C GLU A 125 3.04 -21.13 -30.64
N SER A 126 4.22 -21.19 -30.01
CA SER A 126 5.45 -20.51 -30.48
C SER A 126 5.29 -19.00 -30.74
N SER A 127 4.32 -18.36 -30.09
CA SER A 127 3.95 -16.97 -30.34
C SER A 127 3.97 -16.14 -29.05
N THR A 128 4.05 -14.82 -29.23
CA THR A 128 3.86 -13.80 -28.19
C THR A 128 2.44 -13.24 -28.21
N ARG A 129 1.59 -13.71 -29.14
CA ARG A 129 0.18 -13.34 -29.20
C ARG A 129 -0.60 -14.01 -28.07
N ILE A 130 -1.32 -13.21 -27.29
CA ILE A 130 -2.22 -13.69 -26.24
C ILE A 130 -3.34 -14.51 -26.88
N ASP A 131 -3.56 -15.70 -26.33
CA ASP A 131 -4.60 -16.63 -26.77
C ASP A 131 -5.99 -16.01 -26.61
N ALA A 132 -6.91 -16.31 -27.53
CA ALA A 132 -8.28 -15.79 -27.47
C ALA A 132 -9.01 -16.17 -26.17
N ALA A 133 -8.75 -17.36 -25.63
CA ALA A 133 -9.32 -17.82 -24.36
C ALA A 133 -8.80 -17.05 -23.14
N SER A 134 -7.66 -16.36 -23.25
CA SER A 134 -7.11 -15.52 -22.18
C SER A 134 -7.59 -14.06 -22.24
N ARG A 135 -8.37 -13.66 -23.24
CA ARG A 135 -8.83 -12.26 -23.37
C ARG A 135 -9.70 -11.82 -22.19
N GLU A 136 -10.62 -12.68 -21.75
CA GLU A 136 -11.48 -12.42 -20.59
C GLU A 136 -10.65 -12.25 -19.31
N LEU A 137 -9.67 -13.13 -19.09
CA LEU A 137 -8.74 -12.99 -17.96
C LEU A 137 -7.97 -11.67 -18.02
N VAL A 138 -7.52 -11.23 -19.20
CA VAL A 138 -6.83 -9.94 -19.35
C VAL A 138 -7.79 -8.76 -19.10
N ASP A 139 -9.08 -8.87 -19.44
CA ASP A 139 -10.10 -7.87 -19.10
C ASP A 139 -10.32 -7.77 -17.58
N GLU A 140 -10.37 -8.93 -16.91
CA GLU A 140 -10.50 -9.01 -15.45
C GLU A 140 -9.26 -8.44 -14.75
N VAL A 141 -8.06 -8.79 -15.20
CA VAL A 141 -6.80 -8.22 -14.69
C VAL A 141 -6.78 -6.70 -14.89
N ALA A 142 -7.17 -6.19 -16.07
CA ALA A 142 -7.25 -4.75 -16.29
C ALA A 142 -8.25 -4.07 -15.35
N THR A 143 -9.37 -4.72 -15.05
CA THR A 143 -10.37 -4.21 -14.09
C THR A 143 -9.81 -4.18 -12.68
N ALA A 144 -9.16 -5.27 -12.25
CA ALA A 144 -8.52 -5.39 -10.95
C ALA A 144 -7.35 -4.41 -10.76
N LEU A 145 -6.68 -3.98 -11.84
CA LEU A 145 -5.61 -2.99 -11.79
C LEU A 145 -6.10 -1.52 -11.67
N ARG A 146 -7.39 -1.24 -11.90
CA ARG A 146 -7.91 0.16 -11.87
C ARG A 146 -7.72 0.87 -10.52
N PRO A 147 -7.89 0.23 -9.36
CA PRO A 147 -7.58 0.85 -8.07
C PRO A 147 -6.10 1.19 -7.90
N CYS A 148 -5.20 0.60 -8.69
CA CYS A 148 -3.77 0.90 -8.70
C CYS A 148 -3.34 1.98 -9.68
N LEU A 149 -4.27 2.68 -10.33
CA LEU A 149 -3.90 3.81 -11.18
C LEU A 149 -3.15 4.87 -10.37
N GLY A 150 -1.99 5.29 -10.86
CA GLY A 150 -1.04 6.14 -10.12
C GLY A 150 0.12 5.38 -9.48
N SER A 151 0.08 4.04 -9.47
CA SER A 151 1.21 3.20 -9.09
C SER A 151 2.05 2.81 -10.31
N ILE A 152 3.31 2.44 -10.05
CA ILE A 152 4.17 1.74 -11.01
C ILE A 152 4.02 0.24 -10.75
N ILE A 153 3.52 -0.47 -11.75
CA ILE A 153 3.27 -1.90 -11.76
C ILE A 153 4.32 -2.57 -12.66
N ALA A 154 5.05 -3.54 -12.11
CA ALA A 154 5.91 -4.43 -12.87
C ALA A 154 5.10 -5.62 -13.40
N ILE A 155 5.29 -5.94 -14.67
CA ILE A 155 4.76 -7.11 -15.37
C ILE A 155 5.97 -8.00 -15.67
N THR A 156 6.02 -9.16 -15.02
CA THR A 156 7.16 -10.07 -15.10
C THR A 156 6.76 -11.35 -15.80
N GLY A 157 7.45 -11.65 -16.90
CA GLY A 157 7.28 -12.92 -17.60
C GLY A 157 8.25 -13.98 -17.12
N HIS A 158 7.78 -15.22 -17.06
CA HIS A 158 8.56 -16.40 -16.75
C HIS A 158 8.37 -17.47 -17.84
N THR A 159 9.39 -18.29 -18.05
CA THR A 159 9.29 -19.53 -18.82
C THR A 159 9.64 -20.71 -17.92
N ASP A 160 9.33 -21.92 -18.38
CA ASP A 160 10.00 -23.10 -17.86
C ASP A 160 11.45 -23.17 -18.35
N SER A 161 12.21 -24.16 -17.88
CA SER A 161 13.61 -24.37 -18.26
C SER A 161 13.79 -25.11 -19.59
N SER A 162 12.77 -25.17 -20.45
CA SER A 162 12.90 -25.78 -21.77
C SER A 162 13.63 -24.82 -22.71
N GLY A 163 14.79 -25.23 -23.22
CA GLY A 163 15.58 -24.42 -24.15
C GLY A 163 16.61 -23.50 -23.46
N PRO A 164 17.38 -22.74 -24.25
CA PRO A 164 18.49 -21.94 -23.75
C PRO A 164 18.02 -20.69 -23.03
N GLU A 165 18.64 -20.37 -21.89
CA GLU A 165 18.26 -19.26 -21.02
C GLU A 165 18.21 -17.88 -21.74
N PRO A 166 19.15 -17.50 -22.63
CA PRO A 166 19.02 -16.24 -23.39
C PRO A 166 17.74 -16.16 -24.24
N GLY A 167 17.31 -17.28 -24.81
CA GLY A 167 16.04 -17.37 -25.54
C GLY A 167 14.84 -17.21 -24.61
N ASN A 168 14.90 -17.87 -23.45
CA ASN A 168 13.86 -17.79 -22.42
C ASN A 168 13.70 -16.37 -21.84
N ILE A 169 14.79 -15.65 -21.61
CA ILE A 169 14.75 -14.24 -21.17
C ILE A 169 14.08 -13.36 -22.24
N THR A 170 14.40 -13.58 -23.51
CA THR A 170 13.81 -12.81 -24.61
C THR A 170 12.32 -13.10 -24.73
N LEU A 171 11.94 -14.39 -24.77
CA LEU A 171 10.55 -14.83 -24.90
C LEU A 171 9.68 -14.37 -23.72
N SER A 172 10.18 -14.51 -22.49
CA SER A 172 9.45 -14.04 -21.30
C SER A 172 9.22 -12.54 -21.32
N ARG A 173 10.22 -11.74 -21.75
CA ARG A 173 10.08 -10.29 -21.90
C ARG A 173 9.02 -9.95 -22.95
N GLU A 174 9.09 -10.54 -24.14
CA GLU A 174 8.16 -10.25 -25.24
C GLU A 174 6.71 -10.62 -24.88
N ARG A 175 6.50 -11.71 -24.14
CA ARG A 175 5.19 -12.09 -23.61
C ARG A 175 4.65 -11.07 -22.61
N ALA A 176 5.51 -10.58 -21.70
CA ALA A 176 5.13 -9.53 -20.77
C ALA A 176 4.87 -8.18 -21.47
N GLU A 177 5.56 -7.88 -22.58
CA GLU A 177 5.28 -6.73 -23.45
C GLU A 177 3.92 -6.86 -24.12
N ALA A 178 3.57 -8.04 -24.63
CA ALA A 178 2.25 -8.28 -25.22
C ALA A 178 1.12 -8.09 -24.20
N VAL A 179 1.30 -8.52 -22.95
CA VAL A 179 0.35 -8.27 -21.86
C VAL A 179 0.26 -6.79 -21.52
N ARG A 180 1.40 -6.09 -21.44
CA ARG A 180 1.43 -4.62 -21.25
C ARG A 180 0.58 -3.92 -22.30
N ASP A 181 0.80 -4.23 -23.57
CA ASP A 181 0.11 -3.58 -24.69
C ASP A 181 -1.40 -3.90 -24.68
N ALA A 182 -1.76 -5.13 -24.29
CA ALA A 182 -3.15 -5.52 -24.10
C ALA A 182 -3.82 -4.75 -22.95
N LEU A 183 -3.12 -4.48 -21.85
CA LEU A 183 -3.62 -3.65 -20.74
C LEU A 183 -3.74 -2.17 -21.12
N ILE A 184 -2.78 -1.65 -21.91
CA ILE A 184 -2.86 -0.28 -22.44
C ILE A 184 -4.11 -0.11 -23.31
N SER A 185 -4.40 -1.09 -24.18
CA SER A 185 -5.62 -1.07 -25.01
C SER A 185 -6.92 -1.05 -24.19
N ARG A 186 -6.86 -1.47 -22.91
CA ARG A 186 -7.98 -1.48 -21.94
C ARG A 186 -8.01 -0.25 -21.04
N GLY A 187 -7.14 0.72 -21.30
CA GLY A 187 -7.13 2.01 -20.61
C GLY A 187 -6.18 2.10 -19.40
N ILE A 188 -5.28 1.13 -19.21
CA ILE A 188 -4.22 1.25 -18.19
C ILE A 188 -3.10 2.15 -18.74
N PRO A 189 -2.71 3.26 -18.06
CA PRO A 189 -1.69 4.17 -18.55
C PRO A 189 -0.32 3.48 -18.70
N ALA A 190 0.30 3.64 -19.88
CA ALA A 190 1.61 3.06 -20.18
C ALA A 190 2.71 3.51 -19.18
N ASP A 191 2.65 4.75 -18.72
CA ASP A 191 3.63 5.33 -17.79
C ASP A 191 3.70 4.59 -16.45
N GLY A 192 2.61 3.93 -16.06
CA GLY A 192 2.51 3.11 -14.85
C GLY A 192 2.97 1.66 -15.04
N LEU A 193 3.33 1.22 -16.24
CA LEU A 193 3.68 -0.19 -16.49
C LEU A 193 5.18 -0.36 -16.79
N ARG A 194 5.82 -1.35 -16.17
CA ARG A 194 7.21 -1.75 -16.42
C ARG A 194 7.27 -3.22 -16.75
N VAL A 195 8.07 -3.60 -17.74
CA VAL A 195 8.16 -4.99 -18.20
C VAL A 195 9.51 -5.59 -17.85
N ARG A 196 9.52 -6.85 -17.40
CA ARG A 196 10.71 -7.65 -17.12
C ARG A 196 10.56 -9.07 -17.67
N GLY A 197 11.62 -9.61 -18.24
CA GLY A 197 11.72 -11.03 -18.60
C GLY A 197 12.69 -11.73 -17.65
N MET A 198 12.19 -12.71 -16.88
CA MET A 198 13.02 -13.47 -15.94
C MET A 198 13.61 -14.74 -16.54
N GLY A 199 13.14 -15.16 -17.72
CA GLY A 199 13.51 -16.44 -18.31
C GLY A 199 13.09 -17.60 -17.39
N SER A 200 13.96 -18.58 -17.24
CA SER A 200 13.71 -19.77 -16.40
C SER A 200 14.35 -19.70 -15.01
N ARG A 201 14.94 -18.55 -14.65
CA ARG A 201 15.73 -18.37 -13.41
C ARG A 201 14.95 -18.53 -12.10
N ASN A 202 13.64 -18.30 -12.13
CA ASN A 202 12.78 -18.30 -10.95
C ASN A 202 11.60 -19.27 -11.15
N PRO A 203 11.84 -20.59 -11.08
CA PRO A 203 10.75 -21.56 -11.06
C PRO A 203 9.91 -21.39 -9.79
N VAL A 204 8.64 -21.78 -9.86
CA VAL A 204 7.76 -21.81 -8.70
C VAL A 204 8.30 -22.82 -7.68
N GLU A 205 8.33 -22.43 -6.41
CA GLU A 205 8.81 -23.29 -5.33
C GLU A 205 7.99 -24.59 -5.28
N GLY A 206 8.69 -25.73 -5.17
CA GLY A 206 8.05 -27.05 -5.14
C GLY A 206 7.67 -27.62 -6.50
N LEU A 207 7.83 -26.88 -7.60
CA LEU A 207 7.64 -27.40 -8.96
C LEU A 207 8.98 -27.74 -9.63
N ALA A 208 8.94 -28.70 -10.55
CA ALA A 208 10.10 -28.99 -11.39
C ALA A 208 10.41 -27.78 -12.30
N PRO A 209 11.68 -27.47 -12.63
CA PRO A 209 12.01 -26.35 -13.52
C PRO A 209 11.36 -26.43 -14.92
N THR A 210 11.07 -27.64 -15.39
CA THR A 210 10.39 -27.90 -16.68
C THR A 210 8.87 -27.88 -16.57
N ASP A 211 8.29 -27.64 -15.39
CA ASP A 211 6.84 -27.65 -15.20
C ASP A 211 6.18 -26.52 -16.01
N PRO A 212 5.11 -26.80 -16.80
CA PRO A 212 4.40 -25.80 -17.57
C PRO A 212 3.84 -24.64 -16.74
N ALA A 213 3.56 -24.83 -15.45
CA ALA A 213 3.11 -23.76 -14.55
C ALA A 213 4.16 -22.66 -14.34
N ASN A 214 5.44 -22.93 -14.66
CA ASN A 214 6.49 -21.89 -14.68
C ASN A 214 6.31 -20.89 -15.84
N ARG A 215 5.52 -21.23 -16.87
CA ARG A 215 5.17 -20.33 -17.98
C ARG A 215 4.05 -19.37 -17.55
N ARG A 216 4.41 -18.37 -16.75
CA ARG A 216 3.44 -17.47 -16.10
C ARG A 216 3.80 -15.99 -16.28
N ILE A 217 2.81 -15.14 -15.98
CA ILE A 217 2.96 -13.69 -15.87
C ILE A 217 2.63 -13.30 -14.42
N GLU A 218 3.49 -12.48 -13.82
CA GLU A 218 3.30 -11.94 -12.47
C GLU A 218 3.16 -10.42 -12.52
N PHE A 219 2.42 -9.87 -11.56
CA PHE A 219 2.25 -8.44 -11.36
C PHE A 219 2.71 -8.05 -9.95
N SER A 220 3.42 -6.93 -9.84
CA SER A 220 3.77 -6.37 -8.54
C SER A 220 3.81 -4.85 -8.57
N VAL A 221 3.31 -4.21 -7.51
CA VAL A 221 3.45 -2.76 -7.33
C VAL A 221 4.86 -2.47 -6.83
N ILE A 222 5.66 -1.77 -7.63
CA ILE A 222 7.07 -1.46 -7.31
C ILE A 222 7.27 -0.03 -6.77
N ALA A 223 6.30 0.87 -7.00
CA ALA A 223 6.26 2.19 -6.39
C ALA A 223 4.85 2.76 -6.43
N THR A 224 4.45 3.53 -5.43
CA THR A 224 3.29 4.42 -5.53
C THR A 224 3.80 5.80 -5.93
N VAL A 225 3.34 6.34 -7.07
CA VAL A 225 3.62 7.74 -7.38
C VAL A 225 2.58 8.56 -6.63
N PRO A 226 2.96 9.40 -5.65
CA PRO A 226 2.00 10.30 -5.05
C PRO A 226 1.42 11.17 -6.16
N ILE A 227 0.10 11.09 -6.36
CA ILE A 227 -0.61 11.95 -7.30
C ILE A 227 -0.36 13.38 -6.85
N LYS A 228 0.56 14.09 -7.52
CA LYS A 228 0.69 15.54 -7.34
C LYS A 228 -0.56 16.12 -7.99
N PRO A 229 -1.49 16.75 -7.23
CA PRO A 229 -2.64 17.39 -7.83
C PRO A 229 -2.13 18.40 -8.85
N THR A 230 -2.52 18.24 -10.11
CA THR A 230 -2.25 19.27 -11.10
C THR A 230 -3.05 20.51 -10.69
N PRO A 231 -2.47 21.72 -10.70
CA PRO A 231 -3.22 22.95 -10.42
C PRO A 231 -4.21 23.20 -11.56
N VAL A 232 -5.36 22.57 -11.51
CA VAL A 232 -6.53 22.88 -12.33
C VAL A 232 -7.67 22.99 -11.31
N ASP A 233 -8.30 24.16 -11.24
CA ASP A 233 -9.29 24.59 -10.24
C ASP A 233 -8.78 25.16 -8.91
N THR A 234 -7.86 26.12 -8.98
CA THR A 234 -7.99 27.28 -8.06
C THR A 234 -8.63 28.42 -8.85
N PRO A 235 -9.92 28.72 -8.68
CA PRO A 235 -10.44 30.01 -9.13
C PRO A 235 -9.60 31.10 -8.47
N GLY A 236 -8.98 31.95 -9.28
CA GLY A 236 -8.18 33.07 -8.77
C GLY A 236 -8.99 33.92 -7.78
N PRO A 237 -8.32 34.54 -6.79
CA PRO A 237 -9.00 35.40 -5.82
C PRO A 237 -9.76 36.52 -6.56
N ARG A 238 -11.05 36.67 -6.24
CA ARG A 238 -11.83 37.87 -6.58
C ARG A 238 -11.51 38.98 -5.59
#